data_AF-A0A971P1G0-F1
#
_entry.id   AF-A0A971P1G0-F1
#
_cell.length_a   1.000
_cell.length_b   1.000
_cell.length_c   1.000
_cell.angle_alpha   90.00
_cell.angle_beta   90.00
_cell.angle_gamma   90.00
#
_symmetry.space_group_name_H-M   'P 1'
#
loop_
_entity.id
_entity.type
_entity.pdbx_description
1 polymer ?
#
loop_
_entity_poly.entity_id
_entity_poly.type
_entity_poly.pdbx_seq_one_letter_code
_entity_poly.pdbx_strand_id
1 'polypeptide(L)'
;MLPTPWWAARALPVSSGMQLFGNALVGVLALGEWPTLQDKLLGFGAVAVIIVGAAITTWQQDKSRGTGNMRKALVVLAVSTLGYMGYSALPRFISADGWAEFFPQTTGMLAMGLVLALFMTRGKALLEKTSRINVFTGLIFAAGAMAYLVSTTLNGVAVGFALSQMNVVISTWGSILLLGQKKTKKERVAVSIGLAPVVLGGVGVSLV
;
A
#
# COMPACT_ATOMS: atom_id res chain seq x y z
N MET A 1 24.23 -2.81 4.66
CA MET A 1 22.92 -2.60 4.02
C MET A 1 23.10 -2.83 2.53
N LEU A 2 22.47 -3.86 1.96
CA LEU A 2 22.48 -4.03 0.51
C LEU A 2 21.73 -2.84 -0.12
N PRO A 3 22.26 -2.23 -1.19
CA PRO A 3 21.55 -1.15 -1.89
C PRO A 3 20.18 -1.68 -2.32
N THR A 4 19.11 -0.96 -1.98
CA THR A 4 17.77 -1.32 -2.40
C THR A 4 17.76 -1.42 -3.93
N PRO A 5 17.30 -2.54 -4.50
CA PRO A 5 17.28 -2.70 -5.95
C PRO A 5 16.49 -1.55 -6.60
N TRP A 6 17.04 -0.94 -7.66
CA TRP A 6 16.45 0.19 -8.38
C TRP A 6 14.99 -0.05 -8.83
N TRP A 7 14.59 -1.31 -9.04
CA TRP A 7 13.23 -1.68 -9.41
C TRP A 7 12.25 -1.52 -8.25
N ALA A 8 12.69 -1.70 -7.00
CA ALA A 8 11.84 -1.49 -5.82
C ALA A 8 11.46 -0.01 -5.68
N ALA A 9 12.38 0.92 -5.93
CA ALA A 9 12.11 2.36 -5.87
C ALA A 9 11.07 2.85 -6.89
N ARG A 10 10.95 2.19 -8.06
CA ARG A 10 9.99 2.55 -9.12
C ARG A 10 8.70 1.71 -9.10
N ALA A 11 8.77 0.47 -8.63
CA ALA A 11 7.62 -0.41 -8.54
C ALA A 11 6.67 0.02 -7.42
N LEU A 12 7.20 0.55 -6.30
CA LEU A 12 6.40 0.95 -5.14
C LEU A 12 5.34 2.02 -5.47
N PRO A 13 5.67 3.17 -6.09
CA PRO A 13 4.66 4.18 -6.43
C PRO A 13 3.59 3.67 -7.40
N VAL A 14 4.02 2.89 -8.39
CA VAL A 14 3.11 2.31 -9.39
C VAL A 14 2.16 1.32 -8.72
N SER A 15 2.68 0.44 -7.87
CA SER A 15 1.87 -0.55 -7.13
C SER A 15 0.87 0.13 -6.20
N SER A 16 1.31 1.11 -5.41
CA SER A 16 0.42 1.86 -4.50
C SER A 16 -0.66 2.62 -5.26
N GLY A 17 -0.32 3.24 -6.39
CA GLY A 17 -1.28 3.93 -7.23
C GLY A 17 -2.32 2.98 -7.85
N MET A 18 -1.88 1.82 -8.35
CA MET A 18 -2.76 0.78 -8.86
C MET A 18 -3.72 0.26 -7.78
N GLN A 19 -3.22 0.01 -6.57
CA GLN A 19 -4.04 -0.43 -5.44
C GLN A 19 -5.01 0.66 -4.99
N LEU A 20 -4.58 1.92 -4.95
CA LEU A 20 -5.43 3.04 -4.51
C LEU A 20 -6.60 3.24 -5.46
N PHE A 21 -6.30 3.27 -6.76
CA PHE A 21 -7.33 3.36 -7.79
C PHE A 21 -8.21 2.11 -7.84
N GLY A 22 -7.62 0.91 -7.75
CA GLY A 22 -8.33 -0.36 -7.81
C GLY A 22 -9.31 -0.55 -6.65
N ASN A 23 -8.88 -0.29 -5.41
CA ASN A 23 -9.77 -0.39 -4.25
C ASN A 23 -10.88 0.67 -4.28
N ALA A 24 -10.59 1.89 -4.74
CA ALA A 24 -11.63 2.90 -4.96
C ALA A 24 -12.66 2.43 -6.00
N LEU A 25 -12.20 1.83 -7.10
CA LEU A 25 -13.08 1.31 -8.15
C LEU A 25 -13.98 0.18 -7.62
N VAL A 26 -13.42 -0.74 -6.83
CA VAL A 26 -14.20 -1.85 -6.24
C VAL A 26 -15.21 -1.35 -5.22
N GLY A 27 -14.81 -0.42 -4.34
CA GLY A 27 -15.72 0.22 -3.40
C GLY A 27 -16.91 0.85 -4.11
N VAL A 28 -16.65 1.68 -5.13
CA VAL A 28 -17.71 2.40 -5.83
C VAL A 28 -18.59 1.48 -6.69
N LEU A 29 -17.98 0.58 -7.48
CA LEU A 29 -18.73 -0.21 -8.45
C LEU A 29 -19.38 -1.45 -7.86
N ALA A 30 -18.72 -2.12 -6.90
CA ALA A 30 -19.17 -3.41 -6.40
C ALA A 30 -19.80 -3.33 -5.00
N LEU A 31 -19.39 -2.34 -4.18
CA LEU A 31 -19.94 -2.13 -2.83
C LEU A 31 -20.90 -0.94 -2.76
N GLY A 32 -21.04 -0.17 -3.84
CA GLY A 32 -21.96 0.98 -3.90
C GLY A 32 -21.51 2.18 -3.07
N GLU A 33 -20.20 2.28 -2.77
CA GLU A 33 -19.62 3.43 -2.08
C GLU A 33 -19.68 4.68 -2.97
N TRP A 34 -19.72 5.87 -2.37
CA TRP A 34 -19.87 7.17 -3.05
C TRP A 34 -21.15 7.23 -3.90
N PRO A 35 -22.34 7.28 -3.27
CA PRO A 35 -23.60 7.12 -3.97
C PRO A 35 -23.90 8.27 -4.94
N THR A 36 -23.48 9.50 -4.61
CA THR A 36 -23.77 10.67 -5.45
C THR A 36 -22.68 10.92 -6.50
N LEU A 37 -23.03 11.66 -7.56
CA LEU A 37 -22.05 12.11 -8.54
C LEU A 37 -20.98 13.02 -7.90
N GLN A 38 -21.37 13.83 -6.91
CA GLN A 38 -20.45 14.70 -6.19
C GLN A 38 -19.41 13.89 -5.43
N ASP A 39 -19.83 12.85 -4.71
CA ASP A 39 -18.94 11.95 -3.96
C ASP A 39 -17.94 11.26 -4.89
N LYS A 40 -18.39 10.81 -6.07
CA LYS A 40 -17.51 10.19 -7.06
C LYS A 40 -16.47 11.17 -7.61
N LEU A 41 -16.89 12.39 -7.95
CA LEU A 41 -15.99 13.41 -8.49
C LEU A 41 -14.94 13.84 -7.46
N LEU A 42 -15.39 14.09 -6.22
CA LEU A 42 -14.51 14.45 -5.11
C LEU A 42 -13.58 13.28 -4.74
N GLY A 43 -14.11 12.07 -4.60
CA GLY A 43 -13.36 10.87 -4.24
C GLY A 43 -12.30 10.49 -5.28
N PHE A 44 -12.67 10.37 -6.56
CA PHE A 44 -11.68 10.07 -7.61
C PHE A 44 -10.69 11.21 -7.83
N GLY A 45 -11.13 12.47 -7.69
CA GLY A 45 -10.25 13.63 -7.72
C GLY A 45 -9.21 13.58 -6.61
N ALA A 46 -9.64 13.29 -5.38
CA ALA A 46 -8.76 13.13 -4.22
C ALA A 46 -7.78 11.96 -4.40
N VAL A 47 -8.25 10.80 -4.88
CA VAL A 47 -7.40 9.66 -5.22
C VAL A 47 -6.32 10.05 -6.23
N ALA A 48 -6.68 10.76 -7.31
CA ALA A 48 -5.71 11.21 -8.31
C ALA A 48 -4.64 12.14 -7.70
N VAL A 49 -5.05 13.07 -6.82
CA VAL A 49 -4.14 13.98 -6.11
C VAL A 49 -3.18 13.19 -5.21
N ILE A 50 -3.64 12.16 -4.50
CA ILE A 50 -2.79 11.28 -3.68
C ILE A 50 -1.76 10.55 -4.55
N ILE A 51 -2.18 9.98 -5.69
CA ILE A 51 -1.26 9.27 -6.60
C ILE A 51 -0.17 10.20 -7.12
N VAL A 52 -0.55 11.40 -7.56
CA VAL A 52 0.40 12.41 -8.06
C VAL A 52 1.35 12.83 -6.94
N GLY A 53 0.83 13.12 -5.75
CA GLY A 53 1.65 13.48 -4.59
C GLY A 53 2.66 12.40 -4.23
N ALA A 54 2.22 11.15 -4.12
CA ALA A 54 3.08 10.00 -3.85
C ALA A 54 4.10 9.75 -4.97
N ALA A 55 3.75 9.99 -6.23
CA ALA A 55 4.71 9.92 -7.33
C ALA A 55 5.82 10.98 -7.19
N ILE A 56 5.47 12.21 -6.80
CA ILE A 56 6.43 13.30 -6.57
C ILE A 56 7.38 12.95 -5.40
N THR A 57 6.89 12.37 -4.30
CA THR A 57 7.76 12.04 -3.14
C THR A 57 8.83 10.99 -3.46
N THR A 58 8.60 10.17 -4.48
CA THR A 58 9.53 9.12 -4.92
C THR A 58 10.49 9.58 -6.01
N TRP A 59 10.42 10.85 -6.42
CA TRP A 59 11.38 11.44 -7.34
C TRP A 59 12.79 11.41 -6.73
N GLN A 60 13.77 11.05 -7.57
CA GLN A 60 15.18 10.98 -7.22
C GLN A 60 15.99 11.77 -8.25
N GLN A 61 17.02 12.47 -7.78
CA GLN A 61 17.88 13.29 -8.63
C GLN A 61 18.77 12.43 -9.52
N ASP A 62 19.38 11.39 -8.94
CA ASP A 62 20.22 10.44 -9.66
C ASP A 62 19.41 9.21 -10.05
N LYS A 63 18.94 9.20 -11.30
CA LYS A 63 18.22 8.04 -11.86
C LYS A 63 19.22 6.90 -12.10
N SER A 64 19.28 5.92 -11.21
CA SER A 64 19.92 4.65 -11.55
C SER A 64 19.19 4.02 -12.76
N ARG A 65 19.93 3.81 -13.86
CA ARG A 65 19.41 3.16 -15.08
C ARG A 65 19.39 1.65 -14.82
N GLY A 66 18.20 1.15 -14.53
CA GLY A 66 17.96 -0.28 -14.45
C GLY A 66 17.66 -0.93 -15.78
N THR A 67 18.23 -2.10 -16.03
CA THR A 67 18.11 -2.89 -17.27
C THR A 67 17.00 -3.96 -17.23
N GLY A 68 16.04 -3.82 -16.30
CA GLY A 68 14.99 -4.83 -16.07
C GLY A 68 13.82 -4.76 -17.05
N ASN A 69 13.15 -5.90 -17.25
CA ASN A 69 11.98 -6.00 -18.12
C ASN A 69 10.73 -5.39 -17.46
N MET A 70 10.47 -4.12 -17.80
CA MET A 70 9.34 -3.33 -17.27
C MET A 70 7.99 -4.00 -17.47
N ARG A 71 7.76 -4.68 -18.61
CA ARG A 71 6.50 -5.37 -18.90
C ARG A 71 6.23 -6.50 -17.89
N LYS A 72 7.24 -7.32 -17.60
CA LYS A 72 7.11 -8.38 -16.58
C LYS A 72 6.81 -7.79 -15.20
N ALA A 73 7.48 -6.71 -14.82
CA ALA A 73 7.21 -6.04 -13.54
C ALA A 73 5.77 -5.53 -13.45
N LEU A 74 5.27 -4.86 -14.49
CA LEU A 74 3.89 -4.36 -14.53
C LEU A 74 2.85 -5.48 -14.45
N VAL A 75 3.08 -6.62 -15.13
CA VAL A 75 2.17 -7.78 -15.05
C VAL A 75 2.14 -8.34 -13.62
N VAL A 76 3.30 -8.52 -12.99
CA VAL A 76 3.38 -9.00 -11.61
C VAL A 76 2.67 -8.03 -10.65
N LEU A 77 2.87 -6.73 -10.81
CA LEU A 77 2.21 -5.70 -10.01
C LEU A 77 0.68 -5.69 -10.20
N ALA A 78 0.20 -5.89 -11.43
CA ALA A 78 -1.22 -5.98 -11.70
C ALA A 78 -1.85 -7.20 -11.02
N VAL A 79 -1.22 -8.37 -11.13
CA VAL A 79 -1.70 -9.60 -10.46
C VAL A 79 -1.68 -9.45 -8.94
N SER A 80 -0.63 -8.88 -8.36
CA SER A 80 -0.59 -8.63 -6.91
C SER A 80 -1.65 -7.63 -6.47
N THR A 81 -1.91 -6.60 -7.29
CA THR A 81 -2.95 -5.60 -7.01
C THR A 81 -4.34 -6.25 -6.97
N LEU A 82 -4.66 -7.12 -7.93
CA LEU A 82 -5.93 -7.85 -7.93
C LEU A 82 -6.09 -8.74 -6.68
N GLY A 83 -5.02 -9.44 -6.29
CA GLY A 83 -5.02 -10.23 -5.05
C GLY A 83 -5.27 -9.35 -3.81
N TYR A 84 -4.63 -8.18 -3.75
CA TYR A 84 -4.83 -7.23 -2.66
C TYR A 84 -6.25 -6.63 -2.64
N MET A 85 -6.80 -6.32 -3.81
CA MET A 85 -8.20 -5.88 -3.93
C MET A 85 -9.17 -6.94 -3.40
N GLY A 86 -8.90 -8.22 -3.71
CA GLY A 86 -9.65 -9.34 -3.14
C GLY A 86 -9.55 -9.39 -1.61
N TYR A 87 -8.33 -9.28 -1.07
CA TYR A 87 -8.09 -9.20 0.38
C TYR A 87 -8.91 -8.08 1.05
N SER A 88 -9.01 -6.92 0.40
CA SER A 88 -9.74 -5.78 0.95
C SER A 88 -11.25 -5.87 0.79
N ALA A 89 -11.75 -6.33 -0.36
CA ALA A 89 -13.15 -6.17 -0.72
C ALA A 89 -14.00 -7.42 -0.45
N LEU A 90 -13.44 -8.63 -0.59
CA LEU A 90 -14.18 -9.88 -0.39
C LEU A 90 -14.91 -9.95 0.96
N PRO A 91 -14.29 -9.55 2.09
CA PRO A 91 -14.98 -9.64 3.37
C PRO A 91 -16.20 -8.70 3.49
N ARG A 92 -16.21 -7.62 2.71
CA ARG A 92 -17.29 -6.64 2.73
C ARG A 92 -18.56 -7.15 2.06
N PHE A 93 -18.45 -8.05 1.06
CA PHE A 93 -19.61 -8.67 0.40
C PHE A 93 -20.42 -9.57 1.33
N ILE A 94 -19.80 -10.10 2.38
CA ILE A 94 -20.48 -10.91 3.41
C ILE A 94 -20.76 -10.11 4.68
N SER A 95 -20.59 -8.78 4.63
CA SER A 95 -20.74 -7.87 5.76
C SER A 95 -19.96 -8.32 7.01
N ALA A 96 -18.77 -8.88 6.82
CA ALA A 96 -17.95 -9.36 7.92
C ALA A 96 -17.50 -8.20 8.81
N ASP A 97 -17.59 -8.41 10.11
CA ASP A 97 -16.98 -7.49 11.07
C ASP A 97 -15.44 -7.54 10.93
N GLY A 98 -14.80 -6.38 11.00
CA GLY A 98 -13.35 -6.25 10.83
C GLY A 98 -12.52 -7.05 11.84
N TRP A 99 -13.07 -7.34 13.03
CA TRP A 99 -12.41 -8.21 14.00
C TRP A 99 -12.58 -9.69 13.69
N ALA A 100 -13.79 -10.08 13.29
CA ALA A 100 -14.13 -11.47 13.00
C ALA A 100 -13.39 -12.01 11.77
N GLU A 101 -13.12 -11.16 10.77
CA GLU A 101 -12.43 -11.56 9.53
C GLU A 101 -10.91 -11.66 9.68
N PHE A 102 -10.32 -10.95 10.64
CA PHE A 102 -8.88 -10.86 10.78
C PHE A 102 -8.26 -12.24 11.06
N PHE A 103 -8.91 -13.07 11.88
CA PHE A 103 -8.40 -14.40 12.21
C PHE A 103 -8.41 -15.37 11.01
N PRO A 104 -9.51 -15.56 10.27
CA PRO A 104 -9.49 -16.34 9.03
C PRO A 104 -8.47 -15.83 8.01
N GLN A 105 -8.36 -14.51 7.82
CA GLN A 105 -7.42 -13.93 6.86
C GLN A 105 -5.96 -14.16 7.25
N THR A 106 -5.60 -13.89 8.49
CA THR A 106 -4.23 -14.10 8.98
C THR A 106 -3.84 -15.58 8.99
N THR A 107 -4.80 -16.48 9.26
CA THR A 107 -4.59 -17.93 9.11
C THR A 107 -4.29 -18.30 7.66
N GLY A 108 -5.05 -17.77 6.70
CA GLY A 108 -4.80 -17.96 5.28
C GLY A 108 -3.43 -17.42 4.83
N MET A 109 -3.06 -16.23 5.31
CA MET A 109 -1.75 -15.62 5.05
C MET A 109 -0.60 -16.45 5.61
N LEU A 110 -0.74 -16.96 6.84
CA LEU A 110 0.25 -17.84 7.46
C LEU A 110 0.39 -19.16 6.70
N ALA A 111 -0.73 -19.80 6.36
CA ALA A 111 -0.75 -21.05 5.61
C ALA A 111 -0.07 -20.89 4.25
N MET A 112 -0.43 -19.84 3.49
CA MET A 112 0.19 -19.58 2.20
C MET A 112 1.68 -19.21 2.33
N GLY A 113 2.06 -18.46 3.38
CA GLY A 113 3.45 -18.16 3.68
C GLY A 113 4.29 -19.41 3.95
N LEU A 114 3.74 -20.39 4.69
CA LEU A 114 4.37 -21.69 4.92
C LEU A 114 4.49 -22.50 3.64
N VAL A 115 3.43 -22.54 2.82
CA VAL A 115 3.45 -23.18 1.50
C VAL A 115 4.57 -22.58 0.64
N LEU A 116 4.62 -21.25 0.50
CA LEU A 116 5.69 -20.58 -0.26
C LEU A 116 7.08 -20.88 0.30
N ALA A 117 7.25 -20.87 1.62
CA ALA A 117 8.54 -21.19 2.24
C ALA A 117 8.97 -22.64 1.92
N LEU A 118 8.05 -23.60 1.97
CA LEU A 118 8.32 -25.01 1.66
C LEU A 118 8.62 -25.22 0.18
N PHE A 119 7.84 -24.64 -0.74
CA PHE A 119 8.00 -24.88 -2.18
C PHE A 119 9.13 -24.05 -2.81
N MET A 120 9.28 -22.79 -2.43
CA MET A 120 10.29 -21.90 -3.03
C MET A 120 11.66 -22.01 -2.37
N THR A 121 11.70 -22.22 -1.05
CA THR A 121 12.96 -22.24 -0.28
C THR A 121 13.28 -23.58 0.35
N ARG A 122 12.43 -24.60 0.14
CA ARG A 122 12.56 -25.93 0.78
C ARG A 122 12.62 -25.83 2.31
N GLY A 123 11.88 -24.88 2.88
CA GLY A 123 11.82 -24.62 4.32
C GLY A 123 13.01 -23.86 4.91
N LYS A 124 14.07 -23.60 4.14
CA LYS A 124 15.27 -22.90 4.66
C LYS A 124 14.96 -21.52 5.21
N ALA A 125 14.05 -20.78 4.56
CA ALA A 125 13.65 -19.44 5.01
C ALA A 125 13.04 -19.44 6.43
N LEU A 126 12.47 -20.55 6.91
CA LEU A 126 11.88 -20.62 8.25
C LEU A 126 12.95 -20.66 9.36
N LEU A 127 14.16 -21.12 9.03
CA LEU A 127 15.25 -21.30 10.00
C LEU A 127 16.21 -20.09 10.05
N GLU A 128 16.15 -19.23 9.03
CA GLU A 128 17.03 -18.08 8.91
C GLU A 128 16.86 -17.10 10.08
N LYS A 129 17.98 -16.54 10.54
CA LYS A 129 17.99 -15.48 11.56
C LYS A 129 17.19 -14.26 11.10
N THR A 130 17.27 -13.93 9.81
CA THR A 130 16.50 -12.83 9.20
C THR A 130 15.00 -13.05 9.33
N SER A 131 14.52 -14.27 9.13
CA SER A 131 13.11 -14.61 9.26
C SER A 131 12.61 -14.41 10.69
N ARG A 132 13.41 -14.81 11.70
CA ARG A 132 13.12 -14.57 13.11
C ARG A 132 13.03 -13.09 13.47
N ILE A 133 13.89 -12.24 12.90
CA ILE A 133 13.81 -10.79 13.08
C ILE A 133 12.56 -10.22 12.38
N ASN A 134 12.22 -10.76 11.21
CA ASN A 134 11.05 -10.33 10.45
C ASN A 134 9.73 -10.67 11.14
N VAL A 135 9.68 -11.64 12.07
CA VAL A 135 8.49 -11.88 12.91
C VAL A 135 8.07 -10.60 13.64
N PHE A 136 9.02 -9.84 14.18
CA PHE A 136 8.72 -8.57 14.86
C PHE A 136 8.11 -7.54 13.90
N THR A 137 8.63 -7.45 12.67
CA THR A 137 8.04 -6.59 11.63
C THR A 137 6.64 -7.07 11.24
N GLY A 138 6.42 -8.39 11.20
CA GLY A 138 5.12 -9.01 10.96
C GLY A 138 4.09 -8.66 12.03
N LEU A 139 4.48 -8.58 13.31
CA LEU A 139 3.59 -8.15 14.40
C LEU A 139 3.14 -6.69 14.24
N ILE A 140 4.06 -5.80 13.85
CA ILE A 140 3.72 -4.40 13.55
C ILE A 140 2.79 -4.33 12.35
N PHE A 141 3.07 -5.10 11.29
CA PHE A 141 2.20 -5.19 10.12
C PHE A 141 0.81 -5.71 10.49
N ALA A 142 0.70 -6.72 11.35
CA ALA A 142 -0.57 -7.26 11.81
C ALA A 142 -1.44 -6.19 12.50
N ALA A 143 -0.85 -5.34 13.34
CA ALA A 143 -1.57 -4.22 13.94
C ALA A 143 -2.06 -3.20 12.89
N GLY A 144 -1.23 -2.88 11.89
CA GLY A 144 -1.60 -1.99 10.80
C GLY A 144 -2.70 -2.58 9.89
N ALA A 145 -2.59 -3.86 9.56
CA ALA A 145 -3.59 -4.59 8.78
C ALA A 145 -4.92 -4.66 9.52
N MET A 146 -4.90 -4.86 10.84
CA MET A 146 -6.11 -4.84 11.66
C MET A 146 -6.78 -3.46 11.66
N ALA A 147 -6.00 -2.40 11.91
CA ALA A 147 -6.50 -1.03 11.84
C ALA A 147 -7.09 -0.70 10.47
N TYR A 148 -6.48 -1.22 9.40
CA TYR A 148 -6.99 -1.10 8.05
C TYR A 148 -8.35 -1.79 7.89
N LEU A 149 -8.50 -3.06 8.27
CA LEU A 149 -9.77 -3.78 8.13
C LEU A 149 -10.91 -3.12 8.93
N VAL A 150 -10.62 -2.67 10.15
CA VAL A 150 -11.56 -1.86 10.94
C VAL A 150 -11.91 -0.57 10.19
N SER A 151 -10.94 0.12 9.61
CA SER A 151 -11.19 1.32 8.80
C SER A 151 -12.08 1.04 7.59
N THR A 152 -11.93 -0.11 6.92
CA THR A 152 -12.82 -0.50 5.80
C THR A 152 -14.24 -0.82 6.25
N THR A 153 -14.42 -1.28 7.50
CA THR A 153 -15.75 -1.48 8.09
C THR A 153 -16.44 -0.15 8.38
N LEU A 154 -15.68 0.84 8.87
CA LEU A 154 -16.21 2.13 9.30
C LEU A 154 -16.39 3.14 8.16
N ASN A 155 -15.49 3.15 7.19
CA ASN A 155 -15.42 4.18 6.14
C ASN A 155 -15.65 3.62 4.73
N GLY A 156 -15.83 2.30 4.59
CA GLY A 156 -15.78 1.64 3.28
C GLY A 156 -14.34 1.40 2.79
N VAL A 157 -14.22 0.57 1.77
CA VAL A 157 -12.96 0.13 1.17
C VAL A 157 -12.23 1.28 0.49
N ALA A 158 -12.94 2.13 -0.26
CA ALA A 158 -12.35 3.22 -1.01
C ALA A 158 -11.68 4.25 -0.08
N VAL A 159 -12.43 4.74 0.92
CA VAL A 159 -11.93 5.72 1.88
C VAL A 159 -10.92 5.08 2.83
N GLY A 160 -11.23 3.89 3.38
CA GLY A 160 -10.35 3.20 4.32
C GLY A 160 -8.98 2.88 3.72
N PHE A 161 -8.93 2.45 2.46
CA PHE A 161 -7.66 2.21 1.79
C PHE A 161 -6.90 3.50 1.52
N ALA A 162 -7.57 4.56 1.06
CA ALA A 162 -6.92 5.84 0.82
C ALA A 162 -6.32 6.44 2.11
N LEU A 163 -7.02 6.36 3.23
CA LEU A 163 -6.49 6.75 4.54
C LEU A 163 -5.27 5.91 4.95
N SER A 164 -5.30 4.59 4.69
CA SER A 164 -4.15 3.72 4.98
C SER A 164 -2.88 4.14 4.24
N GLN A 165 -3.01 4.70 3.02
CA GLN A 165 -1.88 5.14 2.20
C GLN A 165 -1.23 6.43 2.73
N MET A 166 -1.87 7.15 3.65
CA MET A 166 -1.26 8.30 4.34
C MET A 166 -0.04 7.90 5.17
N ASN A 167 0.18 6.60 5.42
CA ASN A 167 1.42 6.08 6.00
C ASN A 167 2.67 6.55 5.25
N VAL A 168 2.55 6.92 3.96
CA VAL A 168 3.66 7.44 3.15
C VAL A 168 4.25 8.72 3.75
N VAL A 169 3.42 9.53 4.42
CA VAL A 169 3.85 10.76 5.08
C VAL A 169 4.79 10.44 6.24
N ILE A 170 4.37 9.52 7.11
CA ILE A 170 5.13 9.10 8.28
C ILE A 170 6.39 8.34 7.86
N SER A 171 6.26 7.41 6.91
CA SER A 171 7.40 6.59 6.46
C SER A 171 8.47 7.42 5.76
N THR A 172 8.08 8.44 4.99
CA THR A 172 9.05 9.30 4.31
C THR A 172 9.85 10.13 5.31
N TRP A 173 9.19 10.76 6.28
CA TRP A 173 9.89 11.53 7.32
C TRP A 173 10.66 10.64 8.29
N GLY A 174 10.07 9.51 8.70
CA GLY A 174 10.75 8.53 9.56
C GLY A 174 12.03 7.99 8.91
N SER A 175 12.02 7.74 7.60
CA SER A 175 13.22 7.33 6.86
C SER A 175 14.31 8.41 6.84
N ILE A 176 13.92 9.69 6.70
CA ILE A 176 14.89 10.80 6.70
C ILE A 176 15.44 11.05 8.11
N LEU A 177 14.58 11.06 9.12
CA LEU A 177 14.92 11.49 10.48
C LEU A 177 15.50 10.35 11.35
N LEU A 178 14.88 9.16 11.32
CA LEU A 178 15.28 8.03 12.16
C LEU A 178 16.36 7.15 11.51
N LEU A 179 16.23 6.90 10.19
CA LEU A 179 17.18 6.07 9.45
C LEU A 179 18.34 6.88 8.84
N GLY A 180 18.31 8.21 8.98
CA GLY A 180 19.36 9.10 8.53
C GLY A 180 19.59 9.06 7.01
N GLN A 181 18.57 8.73 6.21
CA GLN A 181 18.73 8.69 4.76
C GLN A 181 19.12 10.07 4.22
N LYS A 182 20.33 10.16 3.65
CA LYS A 182 20.84 11.38 3.04
C LYS A 182 20.12 11.63 1.71
N LYS A 183 19.12 12.51 1.73
CA LYS A 183 18.49 13.06 0.52
C LYS A 183 19.14 14.37 0.10
N THR A 184 19.25 14.58 -1.21
CA THR A 184 19.70 15.86 -1.77
C THR A 184 18.73 16.99 -1.38
N LYS A 185 19.15 18.25 -1.50
CA LYS A 185 18.24 19.40 -1.26
C LYS A 185 17.03 19.35 -2.19
N LYS A 186 17.21 18.98 -3.47
CA LYS A 186 16.13 18.88 -4.46
C LYS A 186 15.15 17.76 -4.12
N GLU A 187 15.63 16.60 -3.69
CA GLU A 187 14.77 15.48 -3.28
C GLU A 187 13.97 15.79 -2.02
N ARG A 188 14.55 16.52 -1.05
CA ARG A 188 13.81 16.95 0.15
C ARG A 188 12.68 17.91 -0.21
N VAL A 189 12.94 18.87 -1.12
CA VAL A 189 11.89 19.77 -1.61
C VAL A 189 10.79 19.00 -2.35
N ALA A 190 11.15 18.06 -3.23
CA ALA A 190 10.18 17.21 -3.92
C ALA A 190 9.32 16.41 -2.93
N VAL A 191 9.93 15.81 -1.89
CA VAL A 191 9.21 15.15 -0.81
C VAL A 191 8.22 16.09 -0.14
N SER A 192 8.63 17.28 0.28
CA SER A 192 7.73 18.24 0.93
C SER A 192 6.57 18.65 0.02
N ILE A 193 6.84 18.92 -1.25
CA ILE A 193 5.82 19.29 -2.25
C ILE A 193 4.86 18.12 -2.53
N GLY A 194 5.36 16.89 -2.56
CA GLY A 194 4.54 15.70 -2.81
C GLY A 194 3.69 15.27 -1.59
N LEU A 195 4.15 15.54 -0.37
CA LEU A 195 3.40 15.18 0.83
C LEU A 195 2.18 16.07 1.08
N ALA A 196 2.25 17.36 0.75
CA ALA A 196 1.11 18.27 0.87
C ALA A 196 -0.16 17.77 0.12
N PRO A 197 -0.12 17.44 -1.19
CA PRO A 197 -1.26 16.90 -1.90
C PRO A 197 -1.69 15.53 -1.38
N VAL A 198 -0.79 14.67 -0.89
CA VAL A 198 -1.19 13.40 -0.25
C VAL A 198 -2.09 13.65 0.96
N VAL A 199 -1.72 14.61 1.82
CA VAL A 199 -2.54 14.97 2.99
C VAL A 199 -3.86 15.60 2.55
N LEU A 200 -3.84 16.54 1.61
CA LEU A 200 -5.06 17.19 1.11
C LEU A 200 -6.01 16.19 0.44
N GLY A 201 -5.49 15.27 -0.34
CA GLY A 201 -6.28 14.20 -0.94
C GLY A 201 -6.82 13.23 0.11
N GLY A 202 -6.04 12.88 1.14
CA GLY A 202 -6.53 12.07 2.26
C GLY A 202 -7.69 12.72 3.00
N VAL A 203 -7.63 14.04 3.24
CA VAL A 203 -8.76 14.80 3.79
C VAL A 203 -9.93 14.82 2.81
N GLY A 204 -9.70 15.12 1.54
CA GLY A 204 -10.76 15.18 0.53
C GLY A 204 -11.53 13.88 0.36
N VAL A 205 -10.83 12.73 0.40
CA VAL A 205 -11.46 11.41 0.29
C VAL A 205 -12.24 11.02 1.55
N SER A 206 -11.98 11.65 2.70
CA SER A 206 -12.71 11.39 3.94
C SER A 206 -14.06 12.11 4.01
N LEU A 207 -14.34 12.98 3.03
CA LEU A 207 -15.56 13.77 2.94
C LEU A 207 -16.65 13.13 2.05
N VAL A 208 -16.39 11.94 1.51
CA VAL A 208 -17.22 11.25 0.51
C VAL A 208 -17.69 9.88 0.98
#